data_AF-A0A914GL35-F1
#
_entry.id   AF-A0A914GL35-F1
#
_cell.length_a   1.000
_cell.length_b   1.000
_cell.length_c   1.000
_cell.angle_alpha   90.00
_cell.angle_beta   90.00
_cell.angle_gamma   90.00
#
_symmetry.space_group_name_H-M   'P 1'
#
loop_
_entity.id
_entity.type
_entity.pdbx_description
1 polymer ?
#
loop_
_entity_poly.entity_id
_entity_poly.type
_entity_poly.pdbx_seq_one_letter_code
_entity_poly.pdbx_strand_id
1 'polypeptide(L)'
;MMFGRLAVYSPKNAIVRYGSFKNVRILNPSSANLPFTPVRATLKPFTITLEAGKIYSFCTCGLSASQPFCDGSHKGFGRTLLRPMRFTVDKTDKYSVCGCKNSKTLPLCDATHKKIDQTPNHAKATRFVVFGISPAYDGVARELGYKVKNGGFQ
;
A
#
# COMPACT_ATOMS: atom_id res chain seq x y z
N MET A 1 -36.42 12.28 -17.06
CA MET A 1 -35.08 11.71 -17.33
C MET A 1 -34.57 11.08 -16.04
N MET A 2 -34.72 9.76 -15.90
CA MET A 2 -34.38 9.01 -14.68
C MET A 2 -32.89 8.69 -14.70
N PHE A 3 -32.12 9.32 -13.81
CA PHE A 3 -30.71 8.99 -13.61
C PHE A 3 -30.62 7.59 -13.00
N GLY A 4 -30.37 6.60 -13.87
CA GLY A 4 -30.12 5.22 -13.46
C GLY A 4 -28.97 5.16 -12.46
N ARG A 5 -29.25 4.61 -11.28
CA ARG A 5 -28.23 4.26 -10.28
C ARG A 5 -27.14 3.44 -10.95
N LEU A 6 -25.93 4.00 -11.07
CA LEU A 6 -24.75 3.22 -11.41
C LEU A 6 -24.59 2.11 -10.37
N ALA A 7 -24.83 0.87 -10.79
CA ALA A 7 -24.55 -0.32 -10.01
C ALA A 7 -23.05 -0.36 -9.75
N VAL A 8 -22.64 -0.06 -8.52
CA VAL A 8 -21.28 -0.27 -8.05
C VAL A 8 -21.02 -1.77 -8.15
N TYR A 9 -20.20 -2.16 -9.13
CA TYR A 9 -19.74 -3.53 -9.31
C TYR A 9 -19.13 -4.04 -8.01
N SER A 10 -19.85 -4.92 -7.33
CA SER A 10 -19.40 -5.63 -6.13
C SER A 10 -18.99 -7.04 -6.56
N PRO A 11 -17.69 -7.30 -6.83
CA PRO A 11 -17.25 -8.60 -7.25
C PRO A 11 -17.40 -9.56 -6.06
N LYS A 12 -18.45 -10.38 -6.09
CA LYS A 12 -18.71 -11.44 -5.09
C LYS A 12 -17.58 -12.48 -4.99
N ASN A 13 -16.63 -12.47 -5.93
CA ASN A 13 -15.48 -13.37 -6.02
C ASN A 13 -14.15 -12.66 -6.30
N ALA A 14 -14.02 -11.36 -6.03
CA ALA A 14 -12.66 -10.82 -5.91
C ALA A 14 -12.05 -11.44 -4.67
N ILE A 15 -10.89 -12.09 -4.80
CA ILE A 15 -10.08 -12.56 -3.68
C ILE A 15 -9.71 -11.30 -2.88
N VAL A 16 -10.57 -10.89 -1.95
CA VAL A 16 -10.31 -9.72 -1.12
C VAL A 16 -9.13 -10.15 -0.26
N ARG A 17 -7.91 -9.71 -0.62
CA ARG A 17 -6.70 -10.02 0.17
C ARG A 17 -6.79 -9.47 1.60
N TYR A 18 -7.84 -8.69 1.89
CA TYR A 18 -8.07 -7.96 3.13
C TYR A 18 -9.35 -8.46 3.79
N GLY A 19 -9.19 -9.11 4.95
CA GLY A 19 -10.30 -9.61 5.74
C GLY A 19 -11.32 -8.50 6.04
N SER A 20 -12.61 -8.81 5.86
CA SER A 20 -13.72 -7.91 6.16
C SER A 20 -13.80 -7.68 7.68
N PHE A 21 -13.64 -6.44 8.14
CA PHE A 21 -13.84 -6.09 9.54
C PHE A 21 -15.27 -5.65 9.79
N LYS A 22 -15.81 -5.99 10.97
CA LYS A 22 -17.16 -5.57 11.38
C LYS A 22 -17.32 -4.04 11.54
N ASN A 23 -16.23 -3.27 11.69
CA ASN A 23 -16.30 -1.85 12.06
C ASN A 23 -15.54 -0.89 11.11
N VAL A 24 -15.01 -1.39 9.99
CA VAL A 24 -14.26 -0.58 9.00
C VAL A 24 -14.83 -0.86 7.62
N ARG A 25 -15.25 0.21 6.92
CA ARG A 25 -15.81 0.12 5.57
C ARG A 25 -14.80 0.66 4.56
N ILE A 26 -14.46 -0.15 3.56
CA ILE A 26 -13.56 0.24 2.48
C ILE A 26 -14.40 0.85 1.35
N LEU A 27 -14.05 2.07 0.93
CA LEU A 27 -14.77 2.81 -0.10
C LEU A 27 -14.29 2.48 -1.52
N ASN A 28 -13.06 1.99 -1.66
CA ASN A 28 -12.46 1.63 -2.94
C ASN A 28 -11.80 0.24 -2.89
N PRO A 29 -12.57 -0.86 -2.93
CA PRO A 29 -12.02 -2.22 -2.81
C PRO A 29 -11.00 -2.57 -3.90
N SER A 30 -11.02 -1.89 -5.05
CA SER A 30 -10.02 -2.08 -6.11
C SER A 30 -8.59 -1.71 -5.70
N SER A 31 -8.40 -0.79 -4.73
CA SER A 31 -7.05 -0.42 -4.27
C SER A 31 -6.34 -1.55 -3.53
N ALA A 32 -7.11 -2.53 -3.07
CA ALA A 32 -6.61 -3.71 -2.37
C ALA A 32 -5.99 -4.73 -3.35
N ASN A 33 -6.54 -4.88 -4.56
CA ASN A 33 -6.17 -5.99 -5.43
C ASN A 33 -4.99 -5.68 -6.37
N LEU A 34 -4.12 -4.73 -6.00
CA LEU A 34 -2.99 -4.36 -6.83
C LEU A 34 -1.81 -5.34 -6.63
N PRO A 35 -1.19 -5.86 -7.69
CA PRO A 35 -0.14 -6.88 -7.61
C PRO A 35 1.25 -6.32 -7.22
N PHE A 36 1.34 -5.07 -6.77
CA PHE A 36 2.62 -4.41 -6.46
C PHE A 36 2.99 -4.55 -4.99
N THR A 37 4.27 -4.77 -4.72
CA THR A 37 4.82 -4.83 -3.36
C THR A 37 5.04 -3.43 -2.80
N PRO A 38 4.49 -3.08 -1.64
CA PRO A 38 4.68 -1.79 -1.03
C PRO A 38 6.04 -1.68 -0.33
N VAL A 39 6.53 -0.45 -0.16
CA VAL A 39 7.67 -0.18 0.71
C VAL A 39 7.19 -0.18 2.16
N ARG A 40 8.00 -0.75 3.06
CA ARG A 40 7.70 -0.74 4.50
C ARG A 40 8.01 0.66 5.04
N ALA A 41 7.02 1.36 5.59
CA ALA A 41 7.25 2.65 6.23
C ALA A 41 7.86 2.48 7.63
N THR A 42 7.24 1.64 8.45
CA THR A 42 7.71 1.29 9.80
C THR A 42 7.31 -0.15 10.14
N LEU A 43 8.02 -0.78 11.07
CA LEU A 43 7.65 -2.12 11.59
C LEU A 43 6.78 -2.05 12.84
N LYS A 44 6.35 -0.85 13.22
CA LYS A 44 5.44 -0.61 14.35
C LYS A 44 4.10 -0.10 13.82
N PRO A 45 2.98 -0.50 14.43
CA PRO A 45 1.68 0.09 14.10
C PRO A 45 1.61 1.55 14.56
N PHE A 46 0.74 2.32 13.90
CA PHE A 46 0.40 3.68 14.30
C PHE A 46 -0.90 3.64 15.11
N THR A 47 -0.85 4.00 16.38
CA THR A 47 -2.04 4.13 17.22
C THR A 47 -2.63 5.52 17.03
N ILE A 48 -3.77 5.61 16.36
CA ILE A 48 -4.43 6.88 16.05
C ILE A 48 -5.91 6.81 16.42
N THR A 49 -6.46 7.93 16.87
CA THR A 49 -7.90 8.09 17.08
C THR A 49 -8.56 8.37 15.74
N LEU A 50 -9.50 7.53 15.32
CA LEU A 50 -10.29 7.72 14.10
C LEU A 50 -11.72 8.09 14.47
N GLU A 51 -12.30 9.03 13.74
CA GLU A 51 -13.66 9.53 13.96
C GLU A 51 -14.66 8.77 13.08
N ALA A 52 -15.81 8.42 13.66
CA ALA A 52 -16.90 7.76 12.96
C ALA A 52 -17.36 8.59 11.74
N GLY A 53 -17.57 7.92 10.61
CA GLY A 53 -18.07 8.54 9.37
C GLY A 53 -17.05 9.38 8.59
N LYS A 54 -15.86 9.66 9.14
CA LYS A 54 -14.82 10.40 8.44
C LYS A 54 -14.09 9.53 7.43
N ILE A 55 -13.84 10.09 6.25
CA ILE A 55 -13.12 9.41 5.16
C ILE A 55 -11.63 9.61 5.35
N TYR A 56 -10.92 8.52 5.56
CA TYR A 56 -9.46 8.49 5.65
C TYR A 56 -8.86 7.84 4.41
N SER A 57 -7.67 8.30 4.00
CA SER A 57 -6.92 7.73 2.89
C SER A 57 -5.63 7.09 3.41
N PHE A 58 -5.64 5.78 3.57
CA PHE A 58 -4.49 5.00 4.00
C PHE A 58 -3.43 4.91 2.89
N CYS A 59 -2.18 5.15 3.26
CA CYS A 59 -1.04 4.97 2.37
C CYS A 59 -0.74 3.48 2.20
N THR A 60 -1.02 2.95 1.01
CA THR A 60 -0.68 1.57 0.63
C THR A 60 0.74 1.43 0.12
N CYS A 61 1.32 2.46 -0.50
CA CYS A 61 2.66 2.39 -1.12
C CYS A 61 3.84 2.48 -0.16
N GLY A 62 3.65 3.04 1.03
CA GLY A 62 4.70 3.27 2.02
C GLY A 62 5.61 4.47 1.77
N LEU A 63 5.44 5.19 0.65
CA LEU A 63 6.26 6.34 0.28
C LEU A 63 5.79 7.69 0.87
N SER A 64 4.64 7.70 1.54
CA SER A 64 4.09 8.94 2.11
C SER A 64 4.96 9.45 3.26
N ALA A 65 5.18 10.76 3.32
CA ALA A 65 5.78 11.44 4.46
C ALA A 65 4.79 11.58 5.64
N SER A 66 3.48 11.62 5.37
CA SER A 66 2.42 11.77 6.37
C SER A 66 1.82 10.44 6.83
N GLN A 67 2.68 9.44 7.10
CA GLN A 67 2.23 8.13 7.56
C GLN A 67 1.33 8.25 8.82
N PRO A 68 0.27 7.44 8.92
CA PRO A 68 -0.11 6.32 8.05
C PRO A 68 -0.95 6.71 6.81
N PHE A 69 -1.21 8.00 6.62
CA PHE A 69 -2.09 8.51 5.58
C PHE A 69 -1.33 8.83 4.29
N CYS A 70 -2.09 8.98 3.20
CA CYS A 70 -1.57 9.31 1.89
C CYS A 70 -1.42 10.84 1.73
N ASP A 71 -0.21 11.27 1.36
CA ASP A 71 0.14 12.66 1.00
C ASP A 71 0.11 12.92 -0.52
N GLY A 72 -0.06 11.88 -1.34
CA GLY A 72 0.02 11.99 -2.79
C GLY A 72 1.36 11.56 -3.40
N SER A 73 2.36 11.17 -2.59
CA SER A 73 3.68 10.71 -3.05
C SER A 73 3.61 9.52 -4.02
N HIS A 74 2.52 8.75 -4.00
CA HIS A 74 2.26 7.67 -4.95
C HIS A 74 2.04 8.13 -6.40
N LYS A 75 1.71 9.40 -6.64
CA LYS A 75 1.43 9.95 -7.98
C LYS A 75 2.69 10.30 -8.76
N GLY A 76 3.85 10.34 -8.10
CA GLY A 76 5.11 10.66 -8.77
C GLY A 76 5.37 9.69 -9.92
N PHE A 77 5.71 10.23 -11.08
CA PHE A 77 6.01 9.43 -12.26
C PHE A 77 7.12 8.42 -11.95
N GLY A 78 6.94 7.18 -12.37
CA GLY A 78 7.91 6.12 -12.12
C GLY A 78 8.12 5.73 -10.65
N ARG A 79 7.24 6.08 -9.70
CA ARG A 79 7.40 5.67 -8.29
C ARG A 79 6.65 4.39 -7.94
N THR A 80 5.33 4.40 -8.13
CA THR A 80 4.48 3.26 -7.78
C THR A 80 3.13 3.37 -8.48
N LEU A 81 2.54 2.22 -8.80
CA LEU A 81 1.17 2.13 -9.32
C LEU A 81 0.15 1.87 -8.20
N LEU A 82 0.62 1.80 -6.94
CA LEU A 82 -0.22 1.61 -5.77
C LEU A 82 -1.10 2.84 -5.51
N ARG A 83 -2.40 2.59 -5.38
CA ARG A 83 -3.40 3.63 -5.05
C ARG A 83 -3.73 3.59 -3.56
N PRO A 84 -3.97 4.76 -2.92
CA PRO A 84 -4.35 4.80 -1.52
C PRO A 84 -5.68 4.12 -1.27
N MET A 85 -5.81 3.50 -0.10
CA MET A 85 -7.04 2.83 0.33
C MET A 85 -7.89 3.79 1.14
N ARG A 86 -9.07 4.13 0.62
CA ARG A 86 -10.05 4.99 1.26
C ARG A 86 -10.95 4.15 2.14
N PHE A 87 -11.11 4.55 3.39
CA PHE A 87 -11.93 3.83 4.35
C PHE A 87 -12.60 4.77 5.34
N THR A 88 -13.68 4.29 5.95
CA THR A 88 -14.40 4.95 7.04
C THR A 88 -14.53 3.99 8.21
N VAL A 89 -14.63 4.53 9.42
CA VAL A 89 -14.90 3.76 10.64
C VAL A 89 -16.33 4.00 11.12
N ASP A 90 -16.95 2.98 11.68
CA ASP A 90 -18.34 3.07 12.18
C ASP A 90 -18.39 3.64 13.61
N LYS A 91 -17.30 3.55 14.38
CA LYS A 91 -17.20 4.05 15.75
C LYS A 91 -15.95 4.92 15.91
N THR A 92 -16.07 5.97 16.72
CA THR A 92 -14.93 6.80 17.09
C THR A 92 -14.16 6.08 18.19
N ASP A 93 -12.93 5.66 17.89
CA ASP A 93 -12.11 4.92 18.85
C ASP A 93 -10.62 4.99 18.49
N LYS A 94 -9.77 4.42 19.34
CA LYS A 94 -8.34 4.25 19.05
C LYS A 94 -8.12 3.01 18.19
N TYR A 95 -7.61 3.21 16.99
CA TYR A 95 -7.30 2.14 16.05
C TYR A 95 -5.79 1.97 15.86
N SER A 96 -5.36 0.72 15.73
CA SER A 96 -3.99 0.38 15.33
C SER A 96 -3.91 0.26 13.81
N VAL A 97 -3.33 1.26 13.16
CA VAL A 97 -3.19 1.33 11.70
C VAL A 97 -1.84 0.75 11.27
N CYS A 98 -1.84 0.05 10.13
CA CYS A 98 -0.67 -0.68 9.64
C CYS A 98 0.48 0.24 9.17
N GLY A 99 1.65 0.09 9.79
CA GLY A 99 2.89 0.73 9.34
C GLY A 99 3.69 -0.08 8.31
N CYS A 100 3.64 -1.41 8.39
CA CYS A 100 4.49 -2.30 7.58
C CYS A 100 3.95 -2.58 6.18
N LYS A 101 2.69 -2.20 5.89
CA LYS A 101 1.98 -2.38 4.60
C LYS A 101 1.77 -3.84 4.14
N ASN A 102 2.18 -4.81 4.96
CA ASN A 102 2.07 -6.25 4.69
C ASN A 102 0.97 -6.95 5.52
N SER A 103 0.09 -6.18 6.13
CA SER A 103 -1.03 -6.75 6.87
C SER A 103 -2.01 -7.44 5.91
N LYS A 104 -2.52 -8.60 6.33
CA LYS A 104 -3.65 -9.26 5.65
C LYS A 104 -4.97 -8.55 5.91
N THR A 105 -4.96 -7.50 6.72
CA THR A 105 -6.16 -6.81 7.16
C THR A 105 -5.95 -5.29 7.13
N LEU A 106 -5.31 -4.79 6.06
CA LEU A 106 -5.26 -3.36 5.79
C LEU A 106 -6.66 -2.74 5.79
N PRO A 107 -6.83 -1.53 6.34
CA PRO A 107 -5.78 -0.60 6.82
C PRO A 107 -5.27 -0.88 8.24
N LEU A 108 -5.86 -1.83 8.96
CA LEU A 108 -5.53 -2.12 10.35
C LEU A 108 -4.30 -3.04 10.47
N CYS A 109 -3.78 -3.12 11.70
CA CYS A 109 -2.67 -3.99 12.04
C CYS A 109 -3.17 -5.37 12.52
N ASP A 110 -2.63 -6.44 11.94
CA ASP A 110 -2.84 -7.85 12.34
C ASP A 110 -1.59 -8.48 12.97
N ALA A 111 -0.66 -7.66 13.45
CA ALA A 111 0.63 -8.12 13.99
C ALA A 111 1.53 -8.90 13.00
N THR A 112 1.24 -8.91 11.70
CA THR A 112 2.15 -9.45 10.66
C THR A 112 3.54 -8.83 10.71
N HIS A 113 3.63 -7.56 11.13
CA HIS A 113 4.90 -6.85 11.33
C HIS A 113 5.87 -7.57 12.29
N LYS A 114 5.39 -8.44 13.19
CA LYS A 114 6.24 -9.24 14.09
C LYS A 114 6.92 -10.42 13.38
N LYS A 115 6.30 -10.93 12.32
CA LYS A 115 6.79 -12.08 11.54
C LYS A 115 7.68 -11.65 10.38
N ILE A 116 7.73 -10.34 10.11
CA ILE A 116 8.52 -9.77 9.04
C ILE A 116 9.82 -9.31 9.65
N ASP A 117 10.90 -9.92 9.20
CA ASP A 117 12.23 -9.60 9.69
C ASP A 117 12.58 -8.12 9.45
N GLN A 118 13.20 -7.46 10.44
CA GLN A 118 13.62 -6.07 10.31
C GLN A 118 14.79 -5.88 9.37
N THR A 119 15.37 -6.98 8.88
CA THR A 119 16.32 -6.89 7.81
C THR A 119 15.66 -6.07 6.69
N PRO A 120 16.27 -4.96 6.27
CA PRO A 120 15.98 -4.49 4.93
C PRO A 120 16.14 -5.70 4.01
N ASN A 121 15.53 -5.71 2.83
CA ASN A 121 15.76 -6.81 1.90
C ASN A 121 17.27 -7.04 1.64
N HIS A 122 18.16 -6.17 2.13
CA HIS A 122 19.58 -6.42 2.28
C HIS A 122 20.23 -5.94 3.60
N ALA A 123 20.45 -6.86 4.55
CA ALA A 123 21.63 -6.82 5.43
C ALA A 123 22.84 -7.56 4.79
N LYS A 124 22.57 -8.35 3.74
CA LYS A 124 23.54 -9.13 2.94
C LYS A 124 23.18 -9.12 1.44
N ALA A 125 22.87 -7.97 0.85
CA ALA A 125 22.90 -7.86 -0.62
C ALA A 125 24.33 -8.15 -1.08
N THR A 126 24.52 -9.00 -2.06
CA THR A 126 25.59 -8.71 -3.02
C THR A 126 25.26 -7.37 -3.69
N ARG A 127 26.26 -6.55 -4.01
CA ARG A 127 26.10 -5.25 -4.69
C ARG A 127 25.31 -5.32 -6.03
N PHE A 128 25.01 -6.52 -6.50
CA PHE A 128 24.24 -6.79 -7.70
C PHE A 128 22.79 -7.11 -7.35
N VAL A 129 21.92 -6.20 -7.76
CA VAL A 129 20.49 -6.08 -7.46
C VAL A 129 19.71 -7.31 -7.92
N VAL A 130 18.83 -7.83 -7.05
CA VAL A 130 17.81 -8.81 -7.47
C VAL A 130 16.66 -8.04 -8.12
N PHE A 131 16.61 -8.14 -9.45
CA PHE A 131 15.67 -7.56 -10.41
C PHE A 131 14.18 -7.92 -10.23
N GLY A 132 13.76 -8.40 -9.07
CA GLY A 132 12.47 -9.08 -8.94
C GLY A 132 11.24 -8.19 -8.84
N ILE A 133 11.29 -7.00 -8.21
CA ILE A 133 10.02 -6.39 -7.75
C ILE A 133 9.98 -4.85 -7.67
N SER A 134 10.49 -4.15 -8.68
CA SER A 134 10.15 -2.72 -8.84
C SER A 134 10.19 -2.25 -10.31
N PRO A 135 9.03 -2.23 -11.02
CA PRO A 135 8.95 -1.69 -12.39
C PRO A 135 9.20 -0.18 -12.47
N ALA A 136 9.25 0.50 -11.32
CA ALA A 136 9.62 1.89 -11.18
C ALA A 136 11.08 2.18 -11.59
N TYR A 137 11.98 1.22 -11.37
CA TYR A 137 13.42 1.46 -11.58
C TYR A 137 13.86 1.35 -13.06
N ASP A 138 13.18 0.56 -13.89
CA ASP A 138 13.64 0.33 -15.28
C ASP A 138 13.51 1.58 -16.17
N GLY A 139 12.46 2.39 -15.97
CA GLY A 139 12.26 3.64 -16.70
C GLY A 139 13.22 4.76 -16.27
N VAL A 140 13.39 4.92 -14.95
CA VAL A 140 14.27 5.94 -14.37
C VAL A 140 15.74 5.67 -14.68
N ALA A 141 16.16 4.40 -14.73
CA ALA A 141 17.54 4.05 -15.06
C ALA A 141 17.94 4.50 -16.48
N ARG A 142 17.02 4.45 -17.44
CA ARG A 142 17.27 4.90 -18.83
C ARG A 142 17.32 6.42 -18.93
N GLU A 143 16.45 7.13 -18.21
CA GLU A 143 16.44 8.60 -18.17
C GLU A 143 17.69 9.19 -17.50
N LEU A 144 18.25 8.48 -16.52
CA LEU A 144 19.51 8.85 -15.84
C LEU A 144 20.78 8.42 -16.59
N GLY A 145 20.65 7.81 -17.78
CA GLY A 145 21.78 7.50 -18.65
C GLY A 145 22.58 6.24 -18.29
N TYR A 146 22.05 5.36 -17.43
CA TYR A 146 22.70 4.08 -17.12
C TYR A 146 22.61 3.12 -18.33
N LYS A 147 23.77 2.65 -18.81
CA LYS A 147 23.86 1.72 -19.96
C LYS A 147 23.88 0.28 -19.47
N VAL A 148 23.00 -0.55 -20.03
CA VAL A 148 22.96 -1.99 -19.74
C VAL A 148 24.23 -2.64 -20.28
N LYS A 149 24.94 -3.39 -19.43
CA LYS A 149 26.04 -4.26 -19.87
C LYS A 149 25.88 -5.63 -19.21
N ASN A 150 26.10 -6.69 -19.98
CA ASN A 150 25.98 -8.09 -19.53
C ASN A 150 24.60 -8.42 -18.93
N GLY A 151 23.52 -7.89 -19.51
CA GLY A 151 22.15 -8.21 -19.12
C GLY A 151 21.63 -7.54 -17.84
N GLY A 152 22.34 -6.54 -17.29
CA GLY A 152 21.88 -5.76 -16.14
C GLY A 152 22.32 -4.29 -16.20
N PHE A 153 21.58 -3.44 -15.47
CA PHE A 153 21.95 -2.05 -15.23
C PHE A 153 22.97 -2.03 -14.07
N GLN A 154 24.17 -1.51 -14.31
CA GLN A 154 25.20 -1.25 -13.28
C GLN A 154 25.29 0.24 -13.01
#